data_AF-A0A812TTD5-F1
#
_entry.id   AF-A0A812TTD5-F1
#
_cell.length_a   1.000
_cell.length_b   1.000
_cell.length_c   1.000
_cell.angle_alpha   90.00
_cell.angle_beta   90.00
_cell.angle_gamma   90.00
#
_symmetry.space_group_name_H-M   'P 1'
#
loop_
_entity.id
_entity.type
_entity.pdbx_description
1 polymer ?
#
loop_
_entity_poly.entity_id
_entity_poly.type
_entity_poly.pdbx_seq_one_letter_code
_entity_poly.pdbx_strand_id
1 'polypeptide(L)' 'MDAANLLKPALARGELRCIGATTTAEYKRLIQNQDKAFERRFVIVELFEPSEEAAEEMLQAMRPVFELGP' A
#
# COMPACT_ATOMS: atom_id res chain seq x y z
N MET A 1 -21.48 -6.13 3.70
CA MET A 1 -20.66 -6.42 4.91
C MET A 1 -19.45 -5.50 4.83
N ASP A 2 -19.27 -4.60 5.79
CA ASP A 2 -18.16 -3.63 5.79
C ASP A 2 -16.88 -4.34 6.24
N ALA A 3 -15.91 -4.48 5.33
CA ALA A 3 -14.64 -5.15 5.59
C ALA A 3 -13.84 -4.48 6.70
N ALA A 4 -13.96 -3.15 6.89
CA ALA A 4 -13.25 -2.44 7.94
C ALA A 4 -13.68 -2.93 9.33
N ASN A 5 -14.97 -3.20 9.53
CA ASN A 5 -15.49 -3.71 10.80
C ASN A 5 -15.00 -5.13 11.13
N LEU A 6 -14.67 -5.93 10.11
CA LEU A 6 -14.07 -7.25 10.30
C LEU A 6 -12.58 -7.16 10.67
N LEU A 7 -11.86 -6.17 10.13
CA LEU A 7 -10.42 -6.02 10.30
C LEU A 7 -10.01 -5.27 11.57
N LYS A 8 -10.83 -4.30 12.03
CA LYS A 8 -10.55 -3.49 13.23
C LYS A 8 -10.15 -4.29 14.47
N PRO A 9 -10.82 -5.40 14.84
CA PRO A 9 -10.46 -6.17 16.04
C PRO A 9 -9.10 -6.86 15.91
N ALA A 10 -8.82 -7.50 14.78
CA ALA A 10 -7.56 -8.19 14.53
C ALA A 10 -6.37 -7.21 14.48
N LEU A 11 -6.56 -6.05 13.85
CA LEU A 11 -5.58 -4.96 13.85
C LEU A 11 -5.36 -4.38 15.26
N ALA A 12 -6.40 -4.33 16.11
CA ALA A 12 -6.30 -3.79 17.47
C ALA A 12 -5.43 -4.68 18.37
N ARG A 13 -5.58 -5.99 18.20
CA ARG A 13 -4.85 -7.00 18.99
C ARG A 13 -3.46 -7.29 18.43
N GLY A 14 -3.12 -6.74 17.25
CA GLY A 14 -1.85 -7.01 16.57
C GLY A 14 -1.75 -8.41 15.95
N GLU A 15 -2.88 -9.11 15.81
CA GLU A 15 -2.97 -10.46 15.22
C GLU A 15 -2.84 -10.44 13.70
N LEU A 16 -3.14 -9.29 13.08
CA LEU A 16 -3.02 -9.07 11.64
C LEU A 16 -1.97 -8.01 11.37
N ARG A 17 -0.99 -8.36 10.53
CA ARG A 17 -0.05 -7.43 9.91
C ARG A 17 -0.36 -7.37 8.42
N CYS A 18 -0.59 -6.18 7.89
CA CYS A 18 -0.86 -6.00 6.47
C CYS A 18 -0.23 -4.72 5.95
N ILE A 19 -0.03 -4.68 4.64
CA ILE A 19 0.36 -3.50 3.87
C ILE A 19 -0.75 -3.28 2.85
N GLY A 20 -1.27 -2.06 2.78
CA GLY A 20 -2.20 -1.62 1.75
C GLY A 20 -1.48 -0.81 0.69
N ALA A 21 -1.96 -0.88 -0.55
CA ALA A 21 -1.51 -0.01 -1.65
C ALA A 21 -2.74 0.65 -2.26
N THR A 22 -2.76 1.98 -2.31
CA THR A 22 -3.89 2.77 -2.81
C THR A 22 -3.35 4.04 -3.43
N THR A 23 -4.10 4.62 -4.37
CA THR A 23 -3.88 6.02 -4.74
C THR A 23 -4.27 6.95 -3.59
N THR A 24 -3.72 8.17 -3.58
CA THR A 24 -4.09 9.19 -2.58
C THR A 24 -5.58 9.50 -2.59
N ALA A 25 -6.23 9.46 -3.77
CA ALA A 25 -7.66 9.68 -3.92
C ALA A 25 -8.49 8.56 -3.29
N GLU A 26 -8.10 7.30 -3.51
CA GLU A 26 -8.76 6.14 -2.92
C GLU A 26 -8.58 6.09 -1.41
N TYR A 27 -7.37 6.37 -0.89
CA TYR A 27 -7.13 6.43 0.54
C TYR A 27 -8.05 7.44 1.22
N LYS A 28 -8.14 8.66 0.66
CA LYS A 28 -9.03 9.71 1.15
C LYS A 28 -10.49 9.24 1.16
N ARG A 29 -10.95 8.71 0.02
CA ARG A 29 -12.36 8.34 -0.18
C ARG A 29 -12.80 7.12 0.62
N LEU A 30 -11.94 6.10 0.74
CA LEU A 30 -12.31 4.77 1.25
C LEU A 30 -11.89 4.55 2.71
N ILE A 31 -10.83 5.23 3.17
CA ILE A 31 -10.27 5.02 4.51
C ILE A 31 -10.47 6.28 5.37
N GLN A 32 -9.78 7.38 5.02
CA GLN A 32 -9.72 8.58 5.86
C GLN A 32 -11.09 9.23 6.08
N ASN A 33 -11.88 9.40 5.02
CA ASN A 33 -13.18 10.08 5.12
C ASN A 33 -14.32 9.18 5.63
N GLN A 34 -14.17 7.85 5.51
CA GLN A 34 -15.21 6.89 5.89
C GLN A 34 -15.06 6.44 7.33
N ASP A 35 -13.82 6.25 7.82
CA ASP A 35 -13.58 5.65 9.12
C ASP A 35 -12.27 6.09 9.78
N LYS A 36 -12.37 7.15 10.59
CA LYS A 36 -11.24 7.69 11.37
C LYS A 36 -10.65 6.70 12.37
N ALA A 37 -11.41 5.72 12.85
CA ALA A 37 -10.89 4.74 13.81
C ALA A 37 -10.04 3.67 13.11
N PHE A 38 -10.43 3.30 11.89
CA PHE A 38 -9.65 2.41 11.03
C PHE A 38 -8.39 3.11 10.51
N GLU A 39 -8.49 4.37 10.09
CA GLU A 39 -7.35 5.18 9.61
C GLU A 39 -6.17 5.20 10.60
N ARG A 40 -6.45 5.41 11.90
CA ARG A 40 -5.43 5.48 12.97
C ARG A 40 -4.63 4.20 13.18
N ARG A 41 -5.00 3.09 12.54
CA ARG A 41 -4.30 1.80 12.62
C ARG A 41 -3.26 1.61 11.51
N PHE A 42 -3.23 2.52 10.54
CA PHE A 42 -2.25 2.50 9.48
C PHE A 42 -1.24 3.62 9.66
N VAL A 43 0.00 3.34 9.26
CA VAL A 43 1.03 4.36 9.04
C VAL A 43 1.09 4.59 7.54
N ILE A 44 0.96 5.86 7.14
CA ILE A 44 1.04 6.22 5.73
C ILE A 44 2.51 6.25 5.32
N VAL A 45 2.84 5.49 4.28
CA VAL A 45 4.11 5.57 3.58
C VAL A 45 3.78 6.16 2.21
N GLU A 46 4.18 7.41 1.98
CA GLU A 46 3.98 8.06 0.69
C GLU A 46 4.96 7.47 -0.33
N LEU A 47 4.43 7.08 -1.49
CA LEU A 47 5.21 6.60 -2.62
C LEU A 47 5.16 7.67 -3.71
N PHE A 48 6.33 8.12 -4.12
CA PHE A 48 6.50 9.09 -5.19
C PHE A 48 7.04 8.40 -6.43
N GLU A 49 6.86 9.08 -7.56
CA GLU A 49 7.50 8.67 -8.80
C GLU A 49 9.03 8.65 -8.61
N PRO A 50 9.73 7.61 -9.11
CA PRO A 50 11.19 7.59 -9.09
C PRO A 50 11.74 8.73 -9.96
N SER A 51 12.98 9.15 -9.69
CA SER A 51 13.71 9.98 -10.66
C SER A 51 13.99 9.16 -11.94
N GLU A 52 14.30 9.85 -13.03
CA GLU A 52 14.64 9.17 -14.29
C GLU A 52 15.84 8.22 -14.11
N GLU A 53 16.85 8.63 -13.35
CA GLU A 53 18.04 7.81 -13.07
C GLU A 53 17.67 6.57 -12.24
N ALA A 54 16.86 6.74 -11.19
CA ALA A 54 16.40 5.62 -10.38
C ALA A 54 15.52 4.66 -11.19
N ALA A 55 14.67 5.19 -12.07
CA ALA A 55 13.83 4.39 -12.96
C ALA A 55 14.68 3.57 -13.95
N GLU A 56 15.73 4.17 -14.52
CA GLU A 56 16.67 3.46 -15.41
C GLU A 56 17.36 2.30 -14.65
N GLU A 57 17.88 2.55 -13.45
CA GLU A 57 18.50 1.51 -12.62
C GLU A 57 17.53 0.37 -12.29
N MET A 58 16.29 0.69 -11.92
CA MET A 58 15.24 -0.30 -11.65
C MET A 58 14.93 -1.16 -12.89
N LEU A 59 14.86 -0.54 -14.07
CA LEU A 59 14.63 -1.26 -15.33
C LEU A 59 15.83 -2.17 -15.67
N GLN A 60 17.07 -1.70 -15.52
CA GLN A 60 18.26 -2.51 -15.72
C GLN A 60 18.29 -3.73 -14.79
N ALA A 61 17.92 -3.55 -13.51
CA ALA A 61 17.81 -4.65 -12.55
C ALA A 61 16.74 -5.68 -12.94
N MET A 62 15.70 -5.26 -13.69
CA MET A 62 14.63 -6.15 -14.14
C MET A 62 14.92 -6.85 -15.46
N ARG A 63 15.95 -6.43 -16.22
CA ARG A 63 16.31 -7.04 -17.50
C ARG A 63 16.46 -8.55 -17.47
N PRO A 64 17.11 -9.20 -16.48
CA PRO A 64 17.22 -10.65 -16.45
C PRO A 64 15.86 -11.36 -16.41
N VAL A 65 14.88 -10.78 -15.70
CA VAL A 65 13.52 -11.33 -15.62
C VAL A 65 12.80 -11.23 -16.96
N PHE A 66 13.01 -10.14 -17.71
CA PHE A 66 12.35 -9.92 -18.99
C PHE A 66 13.04 -10.57 -20.18
N GLU A 67 14.37 -10.71 -20.14
CA GLU A 67 15.17 -11.24 -21.26
C GLU A 67 15.35 -12.76 -21.20
N LEU A 68 15.44 -13.35 -20.00
CA LEU A 68 15.72 -14.78 -19.84
C LEU A 68 14.45 -15.62 -19.68
N GLY A 69 13.31 -15.00 -19.37
CA GLY A 69 12.05 -15.70 -19.09
C GLY A 69 12.14 -16.66 -17.90
N PRO A 70 11.01 -17.20 -17.43
CA PRO A 70 11.00 -18.33 -16.49
C PRO A 70 11.53 -19.62 -17.11
#